data_AF-A0A4Y3TSI9-F1
#
_entry.id   AF-A0A4Y3TSI9-F1
#
_cell.length_a   1.000
_cell.length_b   1.000
_cell.length_c   1.000
_cell.angle_alpha   90.00
_cell.angle_beta   90.00
_cell.angle_gamma   90.00
#
_symmetry.space_group_name_H-M   'P 1'
#
loop_
_entity.id
_entity.type
_entity.pdbx_description
1 polymer ?
#
loop_
_entity_poly.entity_id
_entity_poly.type
_entity_poly.pdbx_seq_one_letter_code
_entity_poly.pdbx_strand_id
1 'polypeptide(L)'
;METRLSIRANREELEAWKQTGREAGFHNLASYFRSLMSSRYFVNDEKKYLLAELNEATNQVARCGNNLNQIAYHLNAGGHEDASRAVSECRDIIKTMKRIIMDIRR
;
A
#
# COMPACT_ATOMS: atom_id res chain seq x y z
N MET A 1 1.01 1.65 39.02
CA MET A 1 0.61 0.33 39.55
C MET A 1 0.66 -0.65 38.40
N GLU A 2 1.55 -1.65 38.43
CA GLU A 2 1.65 -2.64 37.36
C GLU A 2 0.59 -3.73 37.55
N THR A 3 -0.04 -4.16 36.45
CA THR A 3 -1.04 -5.23 36.46
C THR A 3 -0.56 -6.36 35.54
N ARG A 4 -0.78 -7.62 35.95
CA ARG A 4 -0.31 -8.79 35.22
C ARG A 4 -1.39 -9.32 34.28
N LEU A 5 -1.04 -9.49 33.00
CA LEU A 5 -1.82 -10.27 32.04
C LEU A 5 -1.21 -11.67 31.93
N SER A 6 -2.04 -12.70 32.07
CA SER A 6 -1.63 -14.10 31.89
C SER A 6 -2.41 -14.71 30.73
N ILE A 7 -1.69 -15.34 29.80
CA ILE A 7 -2.25 -16.06 28.65
C ILE A 7 -1.87 -17.53 28.78
N ARG A 8 -2.83 -18.44 28.64
CA ARG A 8 -2.55 -19.88 28.58
C ARG A 8 -2.16 -20.26 27.16
N ALA A 9 -1.13 -21.09 27.03
CA ALA A 9 -0.65 -21.60 25.76
C ALA A 9 -0.06 -22.98 25.98
N ASN A 10 -0.11 -23.84 24.96
CA ASN A 10 0.64 -25.08 24.95
C ASN A 10 2.13 -24.81 24.59
N ARG A 11 2.96 -25.85 24.65
CA ARG A 11 4.42 -25.70 24.44
C ARG A 11 4.76 -25.27 23.01
N GLU A 12 4.03 -25.78 22.03
CA GLU A 12 4.26 -25.51 20.60
C GLU A 12 3.91 -24.06 20.27
N GLU A 13 2.77 -23.56 20.77
CA GLU A 13 2.35 -22.16 20.65
C GLU A 13 3.38 -21.21 21.25
N LEU A 14 3.87 -21.53 22.45
CA LEU A 14 4.85 -20.69 23.13
C LEU A 14 6.16 -20.59 22.35
N GLU A 15 6.65 -21.69 21.78
CA GLU A 15 7.86 -21.69 20.96
C GLU A 15 7.66 -20.97 19.63
N ALA A 16 6.50 -21.16 18.99
CA ALA A 16 6.15 -20.43 17.78
C ALA A 16 6.15 -18.91 18.01
N TRP A 17 5.49 -18.43 19.08
CA TRP A 17 5.46 -17.00 19.39
C TRP A 17 6.83 -16.43 19.72
N LYS A 18 7.69 -17.19 20.41
CA LYS A 18 9.07 -16.78 20.68
C LYS A 18 9.85 -16.65 19.38
N GLN A 19 9.69 -17.60 18.47
CA GLN A 19 10.36 -17.57 17.18
C GLN A 19 9.92 -16.36 16.35
N THR A 20 8.61 -16.16 16.19
CA THR A 20 8.06 -14.99 15.49
C THR A 20 8.50 -13.67 16.13
N GLY A 21 8.50 -13.58 17.46
CA GLY A 21 8.98 -12.41 18.18
C GLY A 21 10.45 -12.10 17.89
N ARG A 22 11.32 -13.12 17.84
CA ARG A 22 12.73 -12.96 17.49
C ARG A 22 12.93 -12.54 16.04
N GLU A 23 12.21 -13.16 15.10
CA GLU A 23 12.25 -12.80 13.68
C GLU A 23 11.81 -11.34 13.45
N ALA A 24 10.86 -10.87 14.26
CA ALA A 24 10.43 -9.47 14.26
C ALA A 24 11.35 -8.54 15.08
N GLY A 25 12.51 -9.02 15.56
CA GLY A 25 13.52 -8.22 16.26
C GLY A 25 13.26 -7.98 17.75
N PHE A 26 12.27 -8.63 18.36
CA PHE A 26 11.97 -8.48 19.78
C PHE A 26 12.82 -9.43 20.65
N HIS A 27 13.40 -8.88 21.71
CA HIS A 27 14.21 -9.64 22.65
C HIS A 27 13.41 -10.54 23.59
N ASN A 28 12.14 -10.22 23.84
CA ASN A 28 11.28 -11.04 24.70
C ASN A 28 9.80 -10.96 24.29
N LEU A 29 9.07 -11.99 24.70
CA LEU A 29 7.66 -12.18 24.36
C LEU A 29 6.76 -11.06 24.91
N ALA A 30 7.08 -10.52 26.09
CA ALA A 30 6.28 -9.46 26.69
C ALA A 30 6.37 -8.16 25.89
N SER A 31 7.55 -7.79 25.39
CA SER A 31 7.73 -6.64 24.49
C SER A 31 7.01 -6.86 23.16
N TYR A 32 7.10 -8.07 22.61
CA TYR A 32 6.37 -8.44 21.39
C TYR A 32 4.84 -8.35 21.59
N PHE A 33 4.30 -8.96 22.65
CA PHE A 33 2.87 -8.91 22.96
C PHE A 33 2.40 -7.49 23.29
N ARG A 34 3.21 -6.67 23.98
CA ARG A 34 2.86 -5.26 24.22
C ARG A 34 2.77 -4.50 22.90
N SER A 35 3.72 -4.70 21.99
CA SER A 35 3.68 -4.11 20.64
C SER A 35 2.41 -4.54 19.88
N LEU A 36 2.08 -5.82 19.87
CA LEU A 36 0.84 -6.33 19.24
C LEU A 36 -0.44 -5.82 19.88
N MET A 37 -0.52 -5.82 21.20
CA MET A 37 -1.70 -5.37 21.94
C MET A 37 -1.85 -3.84 21.87
N SER A 38 -0.75 -3.12 21.62
CA SER A 38 -0.77 -1.70 21.25
C SER A 38 -1.06 -1.47 19.76
N SER A 39 -0.85 -2.46 18.88
CA SER A 39 -1.09 -2.33 17.44
C SER A 39 -2.56 -2.50 17.02
N ARG A 40 -3.49 -2.51 17.99
CA ARG A 40 -4.83 -3.10 17.95
C ARG A 40 -5.79 -2.66 16.80
N TYR A 41 -5.46 -1.67 15.99
CA TYR A 41 -6.31 -1.13 14.91
C TYR A 41 -5.57 -0.81 13.58
N PHE A 42 -4.24 -0.98 13.52
CA PHE A 42 -3.43 -0.28 12.51
C PHE A 42 -3.26 -1.03 11.17
N VAL A 43 -3.19 -2.37 11.16
CA VAL A 43 -2.89 -3.10 9.91
C VAL A 43 -4.08 -3.16 8.94
N ASN A 44 -5.32 -3.13 9.41
CA ASN A 44 -6.48 -3.27 8.52
C ASN A 44 -6.86 -1.97 7.81
N ASP A 45 -6.80 -0.82 8.48
CA ASP A 45 -7.12 0.45 7.84
C ASP A 45 -5.98 0.95 6.96
N GLU A 46 -4.72 0.73 7.38
CA GLU A 46 -3.56 0.97 6.52
C GLU A 46 -3.59 0.07 5.28
N LYS A 47 -3.84 -1.24 5.42
CA LYS A 47 -3.98 -2.13 4.26
C LYS A 47 -5.16 -1.76 3.34
N LYS A 48 -6.31 -1.33 3.90
CA LYS A 48 -7.44 -0.82 3.10
C LYS A 48 -7.08 0.46 2.36
N TYR A 49 -6.37 1.37 3.02
CA TYR A 49 -5.91 2.63 2.45
C TYR A 49 -4.90 2.37 1.31
N LEU A 50 -3.92 1.51 1.54
CA LEU A 50 -2.95 1.07 0.52
C LEU A 50 -3.62 0.39 -0.68
N LEU A 51 -4.65 -0.44 -0.46
CA LEU A 51 -5.43 -1.05 -1.53
C LEU A 51 -6.25 -0.02 -2.32
N ALA A 52 -6.83 0.97 -1.64
CA ALA A 52 -7.55 2.06 -2.29
C ALA A 52 -6.61 2.91 -3.15
N GLU A 53 -5.43 3.26 -2.63
CA GLU A 53 -4.39 3.98 -3.35
C GLU A 53 -3.86 3.20 -4.57
N LEU A 54 -3.67 1.89 -4.44
CA LEU A 54 -3.25 1.02 -5.54
C LEU A 54 -4.33 0.93 -6.65
N ASN A 55 -5.60 0.85 -6.26
CA ASN A 55 -6.72 0.86 -7.21
C ASN A 55 -6.80 2.21 -7.95
N GLU A 56 -6.63 3.32 -7.24
CA GLU A 56 -6.62 4.66 -7.83
C GLU A 56 -5.45 4.82 -8.82
N ALA A 57 -4.25 4.38 -8.46
CA ALA A 57 -3.11 4.37 -9.37
C ALA A 57 -3.37 3.51 -10.62
N THR A 58 -4.03 2.36 -10.46
CA THR A 58 -4.40 1.47 -11.57
C THR A 58 -5.39 2.14 -12.54
N ASN A 59 -6.44 2.78 -12.01
CA ASN A 59 -7.42 3.52 -12.80
C ASN A 59 -6.77 4.69 -13.56
N GLN A 60 -5.86 5.40 -12.91
CA GLN A 60 -5.07 6.46 -13.49
C GLN A 60 -4.20 5.98 -14.66
N VAL A 61 -3.52 4.84 -14.54
CA VAL A 61 -2.77 4.22 -15.65
C VAL A 61 -3.70 3.85 -16.80
N ALA A 62 -4.86 3.26 -16.51
CA ALA A 62 -5.83 2.92 -17.55
C ALA A 62 -6.30 4.16 -18.33
N ARG A 63 -6.51 5.29 -17.65
CA ARG A 63 -6.85 6.57 -18.31
C ARG A 63 -5.73 7.08 -19.21
N CYS A 64 -4.47 7.02 -18.75
CA CYS A 64 -3.32 7.35 -19.60
C CYS A 64 -3.26 6.46 -20.86
N GLY A 65 -3.44 5.15 -20.69
CA GLY A 65 -3.46 4.20 -21.80
C GLY A 65 -4.56 4.49 -22.81
N ASN A 66 -5.77 4.81 -22.33
CA ASN A 66 -6.89 5.18 -23.20
C ASN A 66 -6.62 6.47 -23.99
N ASN A 67 -6.10 7.51 -23.32
CA ASN A 67 -5.76 8.77 -23.98
C ASN A 67 -4.68 8.56 -25.06
N LEU A 68 -3.66 7.76 -24.78
CA LEU A 68 -2.62 7.42 -25.76
C LEU A 68 -3.18 6.61 -26.93
N ASN A 69 -4.09 5.67 -26.68
CA ASN A 69 -4.76 4.90 -27.73
C ASN A 69 -5.61 5.78 -28.64
N GLN A 70 -6.31 6.78 -28.09
CA GLN A 70 -7.09 7.74 -28.89
C GLN A 70 -6.19 8.55 -29.82
N ILE A 71 -5.09 9.11 -29.28
CA ILE A 71 -4.09 9.82 -30.08
C ILE A 71 -3.56 8.93 -31.21
N ALA A 72 -3.15 7.70 -30.87
CA ALA A 72 -2.62 6.77 -31.86
C ALA A 72 -3.65 6.44 -32.95
N TYR A 73 -4.91 6.23 -32.57
CA TYR A 73 -5.99 5.96 -33.50
C TYR A 73 -6.23 7.12 -34.47
N HIS A 74 -6.31 8.36 -33.97
CA HIS A 74 -6.52 9.54 -34.80
C HIS A 74 -5.36 9.84 -35.74
N LEU A 75 -4.11 9.68 -35.26
CA LEU A 75 -2.92 9.81 -36.10
C LEU A 75 -2.86 8.72 -37.18
N ASN A 76 -3.17 7.46 -36.83
CA ASN A 76 -3.20 6.34 -37.78
C ASN A 76 -4.32 6.49 -38.84
N ALA A 77 -5.40 7.19 -38.51
CA ALA A 77 -6.46 7.52 -39.45
C ALA A 77 -6.09 8.68 -40.41
N GLY A 78 -4.86 9.22 -40.33
CA GLY A 78 -4.39 10.34 -41.14
C GLY A 78 -4.84 11.71 -40.63
N GLY A 79 -5.41 11.78 -39.43
CA GLY A 79 -5.81 13.03 -38.78
C GLY A 79 -4.63 13.73 -38.09
N HIS A 80 -4.84 15.01 -37.74
CA HIS A 80 -3.97 15.75 -36.84
C HIS A 80 -4.68 15.91 -35.50
N GLU A 81 -4.05 15.47 -34.40
CA GLU A 81 -4.58 15.64 -33.05
C GLU A 81 -3.66 16.50 -32.20
N ASP A 82 -4.22 17.51 -31.53
CA ASP A 82 -3.48 18.26 -30.53
C ASP A 82 -3.37 17.43 -29.24
N ALA A 83 -2.33 16.60 -29.21
CA ALA A 83 -2.03 15.73 -28.09
C ALA A 83 -1.62 16.49 -26.81
N SER A 84 -1.45 17.82 -26.85
CA SER A 84 -0.95 18.62 -25.73
C SER A 84 -1.79 18.46 -24.48
N ARG A 85 -3.12 18.41 -24.64
CA ARG A 85 -4.06 18.22 -23.52
C ARG A 85 -3.93 16.82 -22.91
N ALA A 86 -4.02 15.78 -23.75
CA ALA A 86 -3.89 14.40 -23.30
C ALA A 86 -2.52 14.10 -22.66
N VAL A 87 -1.44 14.68 -23.19
CA VAL A 87 -0.09 14.60 -22.63
C VAL A 87 0.00 15.34 -21.29
N SER A 88 -0.66 16.49 -21.14
CA SER A 88 -0.75 17.19 -19.85
C SER A 88 -1.51 16.38 -18.81
N GLU A 89 -2.65 15.78 -19.18
CA GLU A 89 -3.42 14.90 -18.31
C GLU A 89 -2.62 13.67 -17.88
N CYS A 90 -1.90 13.02 -18.81
CA CYS A 90 -0.99 11.92 -18.49
C CYS A 90 0.12 12.35 -17.52
N ARG A 91 0.67 13.55 -17.70
CA ARG A 91 1.71 14.10 -16.82
C ARG A 91 1.21 14.32 -15.39
N ASP A 92 0.00 14.84 -15.24
CA ASP A 92 -0.59 15.11 -13.92
C ASP A 92 -1.02 13.82 -13.22
N ILE A 93 -1.48 12.82 -13.98
CA ILE A 93 -1.67 11.46 -13.49
C ILE A 93 -0.34 10.88 -12.96
N ILE A 94 0.74 10.95 -13.74
CA ILE A 94 2.06 10.42 -13.31
C ILE A 94 2.55 11.12 -12.03
N LYS A 95 2.32 12.43 -11.88
CA LYS A 95 2.66 13.16 -10.64
C LYS A 95 1.85 12.64 -9.45
N THR A 96 0.57 12.36 -9.65
CA THR A 96 -0.32 11.85 -8.60
C THR A 96 0.09 10.45 -8.16
N MET A 97 0.39 9.56 -9.11
CA MET A 97 0.93 8.22 -8.81
C MET A 97 2.26 8.30 -8.05
N LYS A 98 3.17 9.21 -8.42
CA LYS A 98 4.44 9.39 -7.70
C LYS A 98 4.22 9.82 -6.25
N ARG A 99 3.21 10.67 -5.98
CA ARG A 99 2.85 11.09 -4.63
C ARG A 99 2.35 9.90 -3.81
N ILE A 100 1.40 9.14 -4.35
CA ILE A 100 0.89 7.91 -3.73
C ILE A 100 2.04 6.96 -3.37
N ILE A 101 2.96 6.68 -4.31
CA ILE A 101 4.11 5.80 -4.04
C ILE A 101 5.00 6.32 -2.90
N MET A 102 5.17 7.65 -2.75
CA MET A 102 5.93 8.21 -1.64
C MET A 102 5.20 8.05 -0.30
N ASP A 103 3.88 8.19 -0.30
CA ASP A 103 3.06 8.08 0.91
C ASP A 103 3.01 6.62 1.40
N ILE A 104 2.97 5.64 0.47
CA ILE A 104 3.07 4.20 0.77
C ILE A 104 4.44 3.80 1.36
N ARG A 105 5.52 4.50 1.00
CA ARG A 105 6.91 4.17 1.40
C ARG A 105 7.31 4.73 2.77
N ARG A 106 6.51 5.60 3.36
CA ARG A 106 6.75 6.20 4.69
C ARG A 106 6.21 5.32 5.80
#